data_AF-A0A5E7Y5L4-F1
#
_entry.id   AF-A0A5E7Y5L4-F1
#
_cell.length_a   1.000
_cell.length_b   1.000
_cell.length_c   1.000
_cell.angle_alpha   90.00
_cell.angle_beta   90.00
_cell.angle_gamma   90.00
#
_symmetry.space_group_name_H-M   'P 1'
#
loop_
_entity.id
_entity.type
_entity.pdbx_description
1 polymer ?
#
loop_
_entity_poly.entity_id
_entity_poly.type
_entity_poly.pdbx_seq_one_letter_code
_entity_poly.pdbx_strand_id
1 'polypeptide(L)'
;MIGSGAPPPPPPRPAPDASALVEAIAAKAEAAEPTPQRIETGSVDDVLAEMAAEEGATFRPAATLFRDFATRCRQRGIASAHVDMPAFRRLFAFASAGFDRLDAPLRSRVEAMAANVDDDVLAAYLAICVAAAQGRKAPDEDELARAYGTASPGRIRRLLDHLEKTGLIAVHEDFGGARTITVPGLEHLAV
;
A
#
# COMPACT_ATOMS: atom_id res chain seq x y z
N MET A 1 -34.11 82.85 16.08
CA MET A 1 -33.43 81.87 15.20
C MET A 1 -33.29 80.57 15.96
N ILE A 2 -33.54 79.50 15.21
CA ILE A 2 -33.64 78.07 15.55
C ILE A 2 -32.43 77.50 16.32
N GLY A 3 -32.72 76.72 17.36
CA GLY A 3 -31.80 75.74 17.92
C GLY A 3 -31.84 74.44 17.13
N SER A 4 -30.83 73.59 17.29
CA SER A 4 -30.92 72.18 16.96
C SER A 4 -29.90 71.39 17.78
N GLY A 5 -30.39 70.68 18.80
CA GLY A 5 -29.63 69.68 19.55
C GLY A 5 -29.54 68.37 18.76
N ALA A 6 -28.43 67.66 18.92
CA ALA A 6 -28.18 66.37 18.28
C ALA A 6 -29.05 65.25 18.89
N PRO A 7 -29.55 64.28 18.11
CA PRO A 7 -30.37 63.18 18.63
C PRO A 7 -29.54 62.13 19.38
N PRO A 8 -30.10 61.44 20.38
CA PRO A 8 -29.40 60.40 21.13
C PRO A 8 -29.17 59.13 20.30
N PRO A 9 -28.13 58.33 20.62
CA PRO A 9 -27.82 57.10 19.90
C PRO A 9 -28.90 56.01 20.10
N PRO A 10 -29.13 55.15 19.09
CA PRO A 10 -30.12 54.07 19.17
C PRO A 10 -29.69 52.97 20.16
N PRO A 11 -30.66 52.25 20.76
CA PRO A 11 -30.38 51.20 21.72
C PRO A 11 -29.64 50.01 21.08
N PRO A 12 -28.79 49.29 21.85
CA PRO A 12 -28.10 48.10 21.37
C PRO A 12 -29.12 47.00 21.01
N ARG A 13 -28.87 46.30 19.90
CA ARG A 13 -29.70 45.16 19.48
C ARG A 13 -29.57 44.03 20.51
N PRO A 14 -30.66 43.31 20.83
CA PRO A 14 -30.59 42.12 21.68
C PRO A 14 -29.62 41.10 21.08
N ALA A 15 -28.77 40.50 21.93
CA ALA A 15 -28.00 39.34 21.55
C ALA A 15 -28.97 38.18 21.23
N PRO A 16 -28.70 37.36 20.19
CA PRO A 16 -29.55 36.23 19.88
C PRO A 16 -29.55 35.21 21.03
N ASP A 17 -30.74 34.73 21.39
CA ASP A 17 -30.92 33.71 22.42
C ASP A 17 -30.16 32.43 22.06
N ALA A 18 -29.30 31.98 22.99
CA ALA A 18 -28.47 30.79 22.82
C ALA A 18 -29.30 29.51 22.57
N SER A 19 -30.57 29.49 23.00
CA SER A 19 -31.51 28.38 22.75
C SER A 19 -31.89 28.24 21.28
N ALA A 20 -32.05 29.35 20.55
CA ALA A 20 -32.39 29.33 19.13
C ALA A 20 -31.22 28.84 18.25
N LEU A 21 -29.98 29.06 18.71
CA LEU A 21 -28.79 28.48 18.08
C LEU A 21 -28.74 26.96 18.29
N VAL A 22 -29.11 26.45 19.46
CA VAL A 22 -29.13 25.00 19.75
C VAL A 22 -30.16 24.26 18.91
N GLU A 23 -31.37 24.82 18.75
CA GLU A 23 -32.39 24.23 17.86
C GLU A 23 -32.00 24.26 16.37
N ALA A 24 -31.29 25.30 15.92
CA ALA A 24 -30.78 25.37 14.54
C ALA A 24 -29.68 24.34 14.25
N ILE A 25 -28.86 23.97 15.24
CA ILE A 25 -27.83 22.94 15.11
C ILE A 25 -28.47 21.54 15.12
N ALA A 26 -29.51 21.33 15.94
CA ALA A 26 -30.28 20.09 15.99
C ALA A 26 -31.06 19.85 14.68
N ALA A 27 -31.71 20.87 14.12
CA ALA A 27 -32.43 20.77 12.84
C ALA A 27 -31.49 20.52 11.64
N LYS A 28 -30.23 20.95 11.72
CA LYS A 28 -29.20 20.66 10.69
C LYS A 28 -28.60 19.26 10.82
N ALA A 29 -28.76 18.61 11.98
CA ALA A 29 -28.33 17.23 12.19
C ALA A 29 -29.31 16.19 11.62
N GLU A 30 -30.56 16.59 11.34
CA GLU A 30 -31.64 15.67 10.92
C GLU A 30 -32.05 15.83 9.45
N ALA A 31 -31.40 16.74 8.71
CA ALA A 31 -31.46 16.83 7.25
C ALA A 31 -30.16 16.30 6.62
N ALA A 32 -29.76 15.08 7.01
CA ALA A 32 -28.82 14.30 6.23
C ALA A 32 -29.55 13.71 5.02
N GLU A 33 -29.68 14.53 3.98
CA GLU A 33 -30.08 14.11 2.64
C GLU A 33 -29.21 12.92 2.17
N PRO A 34 -29.75 12.04 1.30
CA PRO A 34 -29.19 10.73 1.07
C PRO A 34 -27.78 10.88 0.51
N THR A 35 -26.82 10.31 1.23
CA THR A 35 -25.45 10.17 0.74
C THR A 35 -25.56 9.55 -0.65
N PRO A 36 -24.97 10.15 -1.71
CA PRO A 36 -24.83 9.40 -2.94
C PRO A 36 -24.11 8.12 -2.54
N GLN A 37 -24.72 6.96 -2.84
CA GLN A 37 -24.04 5.69 -2.74
C GLN A 37 -22.79 5.84 -3.61
N ARG A 38 -21.69 6.26 -2.98
CA ARG A 38 -20.37 6.18 -3.56
C ARG A 38 -20.17 4.69 -3.66
N ILE A 39 -20.42 4.17 -4.85
CA ILE A 39 -20.02 2.83 -5.23
C ILE A 39 -18.54 2.80 -4.84
N GLU A 40 -18.18 1.99 -3.83
CA GLU A 40 -16.78 1.75 -3.49
C GLU A 40 -16.16 1.03 -4.69
N THR A 41 -15.75 1.79 -5.71
CA THR A 41 -15.12 1.27 -6.91
C THR A 41 -13.64 1.06 -6.62
N GLY A 42 -13.36 0.01 -5.84
CA GLY A 42 -12.02 -0.52 -5.60
C GLY A 42 -11.70 -0.73 -4.12
N SER A 43 -10.75 -1.61 -3.89
CA SER A 43 -10.13 -1.93 -2.62
C SER A 43 -8.75 -1.28 -2.49
N VAL A 44 -8.16 -1.33 -1.29
CA VAL A 44 -6.75 -0.96 -1.08
C VAL A 44 -5.83 -1.79 -1.98
N ASP A 45 -6.13 -3.08 -2.14
CA ASP A 45 -5.35 -4.01 -2.95
C ASP A 45 -5.37 -3.61 -4.44
N ASP A 46 -6.52 -3.17 -4.97
CA ASP A 46 -6.62 -2.70 -6.36
C ASP A 46 -5.71 -1.48 -6.61
N VAL A 47 -5.70 -0.51 -5.68
CA VAL A 47 -4.85 0.69 -5.80
C VAL A 47 -3.37 0.30 -5.76
N LEU A 48 -2.99 -0.65 -4.89
CA LEU A 48 -1.61 -1.12 -4.78
C LEU A 48 -1.17 -1.89 -6.03
N ALA A 49 -2.04 -2.75 -6.57
CA ALA A 49 -1.78 -3.49 -7.80
C ALA A 49 -1.61 -2.53 -8.99
N GLU A 50 -2.48 -1.54 -9.14
CA GLU A 50 -2.35 -0.50 -10.15
C GLU A 50 -1.02 0.26 -10.01
N MET A 51 -0.67 0.68 -8.79
CA MET A 51 0.59 1.38 -8.53
C MET A 51 1.83 0.52 -8.80
N ALA A 52 1.77 -0.78 -8.48
CA ALA A 52 2.86 -1.72 -8.69
C ALA A 52 3.08 -2.05 -10.18
N ALA A 53 2.01 -2.00 -10.98
CA ALA A 53 2.06 -2.19 -12.43
C ALA A 53 2.68 -1.00 -13.18
N GLU A 54 2.85 0.17 -12.53
CA GLU A 54 3.48 1.33 -13.15
C GLU A 54 4.96 1.12 -13.42
N GLU A 55 5.42 1.61 -14.58
CA GLU A 55 6.82 1.54 -14.94
C GLU A 55 7.70 2.28 -13.92
N GLY A 56 8.73 1.58 -13.41
CA GLY A 56 9.65 2.13 -12.43
C GLY A 56 9.06 2.32 -11.02
N ALA A 57 7.89 1.75 -10.71
CA ALA A 57 7.22 1.97 -9.43
C ALA A 57 8.11 1.68 -8.21
N THR A 58 8.81 0.54 -8.23
CA THR A 58 9.72 0.09 -7.16
C THR A 58 10.99 0.91 -7.01
N PHE A 59 11.35 1.73 -8.02
CA PHE A 59 12.48 2.64 -7.96
C PHE A 59 12.12 3.98 -7.31
N ARG A 60 10.83 4.26 -7.11
CA ARG A 60 10.37 5.49 -6.48
C ARG A 60 10.58 5.44 -4.96
N PRO A 61 10.88 6.57 -4.31
CA PRO A 61 10.97 6.62 -2.85
C PRO A 61 9.65 6.21 -2.17
N ALA A 62 9.73 5.39 -1.12
CA ALA A 62 8.56 4.89 -0.39
C ALA A 62 7.62 6.01 0.09
N ALA A 63 8.17 7.15 0.53
CA ALA A 63 7.38 8.31 0.95
C ALA A 63 6.60 8.99 -0.19
N THR A 64 7.10 8.89 -1.42
CA THR A 64 6.39 9.38 -2.62
C THR A 64 5.26 8.42 -2.99
N LEU A 65 5.56 7.12 -3.02
CA LEU A 65 4.56 6.07 -3.26
C LEU A 65 3.41 6.14 -2.23
N PHE A 66 3.72 6.25 -0.94
CA PHE A 66 2.70 6.32 0.10
C PHE A 66 1.77 7.54 -0.03
N ARG A 67 2.32 8.70 -0.44
CA ARG A 67 1.51 9.91 -0.69
C ARG A 67 0.60 9.73 -1.91
N ASP A 68 1.10 9.10 -2.96
CA ASP A 68 0.32 8.78 -4.16
C ASP A 68 -0.82 7.81 -3.80
N PHE A 69 -0.50 6.71 -3.12
CA PHE A 69 -1.46 5.76 -2.55
C PHE A 69 -2.58 6.45 -1.76
N ALA A 70 -2.23 7.26 -0.77
CA ALA A 70 -3.21 7.97 0.05
C ALA A 70 -4.07 8.94 -0.78
N THR A 71 -3.50 9.54 -1.83
CA THR A 71 -4.22 10.44 -2.74
C THR A 71 -5.24 9.67 -3.58
N ARG A 72 -4.85 8.54 -4.18
CA ARG A 72 -5.74 7.66 -4.96
C ARG A 72 -6.87 7.10 -4.12
N CYS A 73 -6.57 6.62 -2.91
CA CYS A 73 -7.58 6.14 -1.98
C CYS A 73 -8.62 7.22 -1.66
N ARG A 74 -8.19 8.46 -1.35
CA ARG A 74 -9.11 9.58 -1.09
C ARG A 74 -9.98 9.94 -2.29
N GLN A 75 -9.40 9.97 -3.50
CA GLN A 75 -10.15 10.28 -4.72
C GLN A 75 -11.25 9.23 -4.99
N ARG A 76 -10.93 7.95 -4.77
CA ARG A 76 -11.88 6.82 -4.91
C ARG A 76 -12.82 6.67 -3.71
N GLY A 77 -12.53 7.34 -2.60
CA GLY A 77 -13.27 7.23 -1.33
C GLY A 77 -13.03 5.90 -0.60
N ILE A 78 -11.87 5.27 -0.83
CA ILE A 78 -11.44 4.04 -0.18
C ILE A 78 -10.86 4.39 1.19
N ALA A 79 -11.35 3.73 2.24
CA ALA A 79 -10.85 3.92 3.60
C ALA A 79 -9.45 3.33 3.77
N SER A 80 -8.42 4.20 3.82
CA SER A 80 -7.01 3.77 3.96
C SER A 80 -6.31 4.35 5.20
N ALA A 81 -7.05 4.95 6.13
CA ALA A 81 -6.47 5.62 7.31
C ALA A 81 -5.73 4.67 8.27
N HIS A 82 -6.04 3.37 8.21
CA HIS A 82 -5.39 2.32 8.99
C HIS A 82 -4.04 1.86 8.39
N VAL A 83 -3.74 2.23 7.14
CA VAL A 83 -2.50 1.85 6.47
C VAL A 83 -1.43 2.91 6.77
N ASP A 84 -0.54 2.59 7.69
CA ASP A 84 0.64 3.41 7.97
C ASP A 84 1.80 3.09 7.01
N MET A 85 2.95 3.75 7.20
CA MET A 85 4.09 3.57 6.31
C MET A 85 4.66 2.13 6.32
N PRO A 86 4.87 1.49 7.49
CA PRO A 86 5.25 0.07 7.53
C PRO A 86 4.24 -0.85 6.82
N ALA A 87 2.95 -0.71 7.13
CA ALA A 87 1.91 -1.53 6.49
C ALA A 87 1.90 -1.32 4.97
N PHE A 88 2.01 -0.07 4.51
CA PHE A 88 2.10 0.25 3.09
C PHE A 88 3.28 -0.41 2.41
N ARG A 89 4.49 -0.34 3.00
CA ARG A 89 5.70 -0.96 2.41
C ARG A 89 5.50 -2.45 2.19
N ARG A 90 4.93 -3.14 3.18
CA ARG A 90 4.66 -4.57 3.10
C ARG A 90 3.62 -4.87 2.04
N LEU A 91 2.46 -4.21 2.08
CA LEU A 91 1.40 -4.40 1.09
C LEU A 91 1.88 -4.12 -0.35
N PHE A 92 2.67 -3.05 -0.54
CA PHE A 92 3.26 -2.71 -1.83
C PHE A 92 4.29 -3.75 -2.30
N ALA A 93 5.05 -4.35 -1.38
CA ALA A 93 5.96 -5.46 -1.69
C ALA A 93 5.21 -6.69 -2.20
N PHE A 94 4.07 -7.04 -1.59
CA PHE A 94 3.19 -8.11 -2.08
C PHE A 94 2.66 -7.81 -3.49
N ALA A 95 2.15 -6.60 -3.72
CA ALA A 95 1.68 -6.19 -5.04
C ALA A 95 2.81 -6.22 -6.09
N SER A 96 4.01 -5.73 -5.76
CA SER A 96 5.15 -5.65 -6.68
C SER A 96 5.75 -7.01 -7.06
N ALA A 97 5.56 -8.04 -6.22
CA ALA A 97 6.04 -9.39 -6.48
C ALA A 97 5.09 -10.22 -7.38
N GLY A 98 3.91 -9.69 -7.71
CA GLY A 98 2.87 -10.43 -8.43
C GLY A 98 2.31 -11.58 -7.60
N PHE A 99 2.06 -11.32 -6.32
CA PHE A 99 1.55 -12.25 -5.33
C PHE A 99 0.07 -12.64 -5.54
N ASP A 100 -0.66 -11.82 -6.29
CA ASP A 100 -2.00 -12.08 -6.80
C ASP A 100 -2.07 -13.34 -7.69
N ARG A 101 -0.93 -13.75 -8.28
CA ARG A 101 -0.82 -14.94 -9.14
C ARG A 101 -0.87 -16.28 -8.41
N LEU A 102 -0.81 -16.29 -7.07
CA LEU A 102 -0.86 -17.51 -6.26
C LEU A 102 -2.31 -17.97 -6.01
N ASP A 103 -2.49 -19.29 -5.88
CA ASP A 103 -3.74 -19.84 -5.38
C ASP A 103 -3.89 -19.62 -3.86
N ALA A 104 -5.08 -19.85 -3.30
CA ALA A 104 -5.32 -19.58 -1.89
C ALA A 104 -4.42 -20.39 -0.93
N PRO A 105 -4.21 -21.71 -1.11
CA PRO A 105 -3.32 -22.48 -0.25
C PRO A 105 -1.86 -21.99 -0.27
N LEU A 106 -1.28 -21.75 -1.46
CA LEU A 106 0.08 -21.24 -1.57
C LEU A 106 0.18 -19.81 -1.05
N ARG A 107 -0.83 -18.98 -1.31
CA ARG A 107 -0.91 -17.60 -0.80
C ARG A 107 -0.77 -17.57 0.72
N SER A 108 -1.63 -18.29 1.44
CA SER A 108 -1.58 -18.31 2.91
C SER A 108 -0.25 -18.86 3.44
N ARG A 109 0.34 -19.83 2.76
CA ARG A 109 1.65 -20.39 3.13
C ARG A 109 2.76 -19.35 2.98
N VAL A 110 2.82 -18.67 1.84
CA VAL A 110 3.85 -17.64 1.56
C VAL A 110 3.65 -16.42 2.45
N GLU A 111 2.42 -16.00 2.72
CA GLU A 111 2.09 -14.96 3.72
C GLU A 111 2.71 -15.27 5.09
N ALA A 112 2.52 -16.51 5.58
CA ALA A 112 3.08 -16.94 6.85
C ALA A 112 4.62 -16.93 6.85
N MET A 113 5.24 -17.32 5.73
CA MET A 113 6.71 -17.29 5.57
C MET A 113 7.24 -15.85 5.53
N ALA A 114 6.53 -14.95 4.86
CA ALA A 114 6.86 -13.54 4.73
C ALA A 114 6.74 -12.74 6.04
N ALA A 115 6.01 -13.25 7.03
CA ALA A 115 5.72 -12.53 8.28
C ALA A 115 6.98 -12.06 9.02
N ASN A 116 8.08 -12.82 8.95
CA ASN A 116 9.33 -12.52 9.64
C ASN A 116 10.45 -12.03 8.70
N VAL A 117 10.10 -11.65 7.47
CA VAL A 117 11.05 -11.14 6.49
C VAL A 117 11.10 -9.62 6.58
N ASP A 118 12.32 -9.08 6.62
CA ASP A 118 12.58 -7.65 6.65
C ASP A 118 12.02 -6.94 5.40
N ASP A 119 11.46 -5.74 5.61
CA ASP A 119 10.73 -5.01 4.58
C ASP A 119 11.59 -4.64 3.35
N ASP A 120 12.91 -4.49 3.52
CA ASP A 120 13.83 -4.08 2.46
C ASP A 120 14.13 -5.21 1.46
N VAL A 121 13.98 -6.46 1.87
CA VAL A 121 14.20 -7.65 1.03
C VAL A 121 12.90 -8.40 0.70
N LEU A 122 11.79 -8.05 1.37
CA LEU A 122 10.50 -8.72 1.26
C LEU A 122 10.01 -8.86 -0.19
N ALA A 123 10.01 -7.79 -0.98
CA ALA A 123 9.50 -7.82 -2.35
C ALA A 123 10.29 -8.81 -3.23
N ALA A 124 11.61 -8.85 -3.05
CA ALA A 124 12.47 -9.76 -3.80
C ALA A 124 12.31 -11.22 -3.34
N TYR A 125 12.18 -11.43 -2.02
CA TYR A 125 11.87 -12.75 -1.47
C TYR A 125 10.53 -13.29 -1.99
N LEU A 126 9.49 -12.46 -2.01
CA LEU A 126 8.18 -12.81 -2.55
C LEU A 126 8.24 -13.14 -4.04
N ALA A 127 9.03 -12.41 -4.85
CA ALA A 127 9.22 -12.73 -6.26
C ALA A 127 9.84 -14.13 -6.47
N ILE A 128 10.78 -14.52 -5.60
CA ILE A 128 11.35 -15.87 -5.59
C ILE A 128 10.28 -16.91 -5.21
N CYS A 129 9.48 -16.63 -4.17
CA CYS A 129 8.39 -17.52 -3.76
C CYS A 129 7.35 -17.72 -4.88
N VAL A 130 6.98 -16.65 -5.58
CA VAL A 130 6.05 -16.71 -6.71
C VAL A 130 6.64 -17.51 -7.87
N ALA A 131 7.92 -17.35 -8.18
CA ALA A 131 8.58 -18.16 -9.19
C ALA A 131 8.59 -19.66 -8.82
N ALA A 132 8.95 -19.97 -7.57
CA ALA A 132 8.97 -21.34 -7.07
C ALA A 132 7.57 -21.98 -7.09
N ALA A 133 6.54 -21.24 -6.66
CA ALA A 133 5.14 -21.68 -6.69
C ALA A 133 4.62 -21.96 -8.12
N GLN A 134 5.21 -21.32 -9.14
CA GLN A 134 4.91 -21.56 -10.55
C GLN A 134 5.74 -22.70 -11.17
N GLY A 135 6.50 -23.45 -10.36
CA GLY A 135 7.38 -24.52 -10.83
C GLY A 135 8.63 -24.01 -11.57
N ARG A 136 8.95 -22.71 -11.49
CA ARG A 136 10.16 -22.15 -12.09
C ARG A 136 11.36 -22.35 -11.15
N LYS A 137 12.53 -22.62 -11.74
CA LYS A 137 13.78 -22.76 -10.99
C LYS A 137 14.24 -21.47 -10.30
N ALA A 138 13.91 -20.31 -10.86
CA ALA A 138 14.21 -19.00 -10.31
C ALA A 138 13.38 -17.92 -11.03
N PRO A 139 13.19 -16.73 -10.43
CA PRO A 139 12.80 -15.55 -11.19
C PRO A 139 13.92 -15.16 -12.15
N ASP A 140 13.56 -14.58 -13.30
CA ASP A 140 14.53 -13.99 -14.22
C ASP A 140 15.22 -12.75 -13.58
N GLU A 141 16.31 -12.30 -14.18
CA GLU A 141 17.11 -11.21 -13.61
C GLU A 141 16.31 -9.90 -13.55
N ASP A 142 15.50 -9.63 -14.57
CA ASP A 142 14.70 -8.41 -14.68
C ASP A 142 13.52 -8.40 -13.70
N GLU A 143 12.86 -9.53 -13.46
CA GLU A 143 11.79 -9.71 -12.48
C GLU A 143 12.33 -9.44 -11.08
N LEU A 144 13.49 -10.01 -10.74
CA LEU A 144 14.11 -9.80 -9.43
C LEU A 144 14.63 -8.35 -9.27
N ALA A 145 15.22 -7.77 -10.32
CA ALA A 145 15.67 -6.39 -10.37
C ALA A 145 14.51 -5.40 -10.18
N ARG A 146 13.39 -5.62 -10.87
CA ARG A 146 12.16 -4.84 -10.70
C ARG A 146 11.61 -4.98 -9.29
N ALA A 147 11.43 -6.19 -8.77
CA ALA A 147 10.88 -6.39 -7.42
C ALA A 147 11.75 -5.74 -6.34
N TYR A 148 13.08 -5.82 -6.46
CA TYR A 148 14.01 -5.21 -5.51
C TYR A 148 14.26 -3.70 -5.74
N GLY A 149 13.81 -3.14 -6.87
CA GLY A 149 14.01 -1.73 -7.20
C GLY A 149 15.47 -1.38 -7.48
N THR A 150 16.22 -2.26 -8.15
CA THR A 150 17.63 -2.01 -8.50
C THR A 150 17.98 -2.44 -9.92
N ALA A 151 18.83 -1.67 -10.59
CA ALA A 151 19.45 -2.04 -11.86
C ALA A 151 20.88 -2.57 -11.69
N SER A 152 21.35 -2.77 -10.44
CA SER A 152 22.72 -3.17 -10.16
C SER A 152 22.84 -4.70 -9.98
N PRO A 153 23.54 -5.41 -10.88
CA PRO A 153 23.75 -6.85 -10.73
C PRO A 153 24.49 -7.20 -9.43
N GLY A 154 25.41 -6.33 -8.99
CA GLY A 154 26.12 -6.51 -7.73
C GLY A 154 25.22 -6.44 -6.50
N ARG A 155 24.15 -5.61 -6.53
CA ARG A 155 23.15 -5.57 -5.46
C ARG A 155 22.29 -6.82 -5.44
N ILE A 156 21.94 -7.36 -6.61
CA ILE A 156 21.21 -8.63 -6.73
C ILE A 156 22.01 -9.80 -6.15
N ARG A 157 23.32 -9.91 -6.47
CA ARG A 157 24.18 -10.94 -5.88
C ARG A 157 24.23 -10.86 -4.36
N ARG A 158 24.47 -9.65 -3.81
CA ARG A 158 24.50 -9.42 -2.36
C ARG A 158 23.17 -9.74 -1.67
N LEU A 159 22.05 -9.43 -2.32
CA LEU A 159 20.72 -9.77 -1.84
C LEU A 159 20.56 -11.28 -1.74
N LEU A 160 20.92 -12.02 -2.79
CA LEU A 160 20.82 -13.49 -2.79
C LEU A 160 21.71 -14.10 -1.72
N ASP A 161 22.96 -13.63 -1.59
CA ASP A 161 23.88 -14.06 -0.53
C ASP A 161 23.26 -13.82 0.87
N HIS A 162 22.57 -12.70 1.05
CA HIS A 162 21.93 -12.36 2.33
C HIS A 162 20.71 -13.25 2.61
N LEU A 163 19.84 -13.45 1.63
CA LEU A 163 18.69 -14.34 1.74
C LEU A 163 19.12 -15.79 2.01
N GLU A 164 20.22 -16.24 1.42
CA GLU A 164 20.76 -17.58 1.66
C GLU A 164 21.37 -17.71 3.05
N LYS A 165 22.19 -16.74 3.49
CA LYS A 165 22.77 -16.74 4.85
C LYS A 165 21.72 -16.67 5.96
N THR A 166 20.57 -16.07 5.69
CA THR A 166 19.44 -16.01 6.64
C THR A 166 18.55 -17.25 6.57
N GLY A 167 18.82 -18.19 5.65
CA GLY A 167 18.07 -19.43 5.50
C GLY A 167 16.70 -19.25 4.81
N LEU A 168 16.45 -18.09 4.20
CA LEU A 168 15.21 -17.83 3.47
C LEU A 168 15.17 -18.54 2.12
N ILE A 169 16.34 -18.77 1.51
CA ILE A 169 16.49 -19.50 0.25
C ILE A 169 17.73 -20.39 0.30
N ALA A 170 17.84 -21.32 -0.66
CA ALA A 170 19.07 -22.03 -0.98
C ALA A 170 19.38 -21.86 -2.48
N VAL A 171 20.60 -21.45 -2.82
CA VAL A 171 21.01 -21.17 -4.21
C VAL A 171 21.94 -22.28 -4.68
N HIS A 172 21.61 -22.88 -5.81
CA HIS A 172 22.42 -23.91 -6.46
C HIS A 172 22.78 -23.43 -7.87
N GLU A 173 24.07 -23.36 -8.16
CA GLU A 173 24.56 -23.04 -9.50
C GLU A 173 24.91 -24.35 -10.24
N ASP A 174 24.30 -24.54 -11.40
CA ASP A 174 24.63 -25.63 -12.30
C ASP A 174 25.93 -25.30 -13.06
N PHE A 175 26.66 -26.32 -13.51
CA PHE A 175 27.92 -26.16 -14.28
C PHE A 175 27.80 -25.31 -15.56
N GLY A 176 26.57 -25.06 -16.05
CA GLY A 176 26.28 -24.20 -17.19
C GLY A 176 26.00 -22.73 -16.85
N GLY A 177 26.12 -22.32 -15.57
CA GLY A 177 25.82 -20.96 -15.10
C GLY A 177 24.34 -20.68 -14.86
N ALA A 178 23.47 -21.69 -14.99
CA ALA A 178 22.07 -21.57 -14.63
C ALA A 178 21.93 -21.69 -13.10
N ARG A 179 21.13 -20.79 -12.50
CA ARG A 179 20.83 -20.85 -11.06
C ARG A 179 19.49 -21.54 -10.81
N THR A 180 19.46 -22.39 -9.80
CA THR A 180 18.25 -22.95 -9.20
C THR A 180 18.14 -22.40 -7.78
N ILE A 181 17.02 -21.76 -7.45
CA ILE A 181 16.74 -21.21 -6.13
C ILE A 181 15.61 -22.02 -5.50
N THR A 182 15.88 -22.58 -4.33
CA THR A 182 14.88 -23.33 -3.54
C THR A 182 14.43 -22.47 -2.37
N VAL A 183 13.14 -22.52 -2.03
CA VAL A 183 12.58 -21.82 -0.87
C VAL A 183 12.17 -22.87 0.16
N PRO A 184 12.85 -22.96 1.32
CA PRO A 184 12.51 -23.92 2.36
C PRO A 184 11.03 -23.84 2.75
N GLY A 185 10.33 -24.97 2.68
CA GLY A 185 8.92 -25.05 3.03
C GLY A 185 7.92 -24.73 1.91
N LEU A 186 8.38 -24.53 0.66
CA LEU A 186 7.56 -24.53 -0.56
C LEU A 186 7.85 -25.72 -1.49
N GLU A 187 8.86 -26.53 -1.18
CA GLU A 187 9.43 -27.59 -2.05
C GLU A 187 8.43 -28.68 -2.49
N HIS A 188 7.38 -28.92 -1.70
CA HIS A 188 6.43 -30.01 -1.93
C HIS A 188 5.07 -29.55 -2.49
N LEU A 189 4.88 -28.25 -2.70
CA LEU A 189 3.58 -27.68 -3.08
C LEU A 189 3.56 -27.18 -4.54
N ALA A 190 4.73 -27.00 -5.15
CA ALA A 190 4.83 -26.74 -6.58
C ALA A 190 4.67 -28.07 -7.33
N VAL A 191 3.45 -28.38 -7.77
CA VAL A 191 3.10 -29.58 -8.55
C VAL A 191 2.45 -29.14 -9.86
#